data_AF-A0A171A6L7-F1
#
_entry.id   AF-A0A171A6L7-F1
#
_cell.length_a   1.000
_cell.length_b   1.000
_cell.length_c   1.000
_cell.angle_alpha   90.00
_cell.angle_beta   90.00
_cell.angle_gamma   90.00
#
_symmetry.space_group_name_H-M   'P 1'
#
loop_
_entity.id
_entity.type
_entity.pdbx_description
1 polymer ?
#
loop_
_entity_poly.entity_id
_entity_poly.type
_entity_poly.pdbx_seq_one_letter_code
_entity_poly.pdbx_strand_id
1 'polypeptide(L)'
;MHRLRRRPIGSLAAHELRRLIGQDVGLQWLLPLAIEILRETAPEEAEEGFYDDDLLSAVLTRDPEVWAAAPEMAREVKEILATLQDLSPYIQSEAEEFLRSLPGDL
;
A
#
# COMPACT_ATOMS: atom_id res chain seq x y z
N MET A 1 2.37 -34.24 0.13
CA MET A 1 2.66 -33.19 1.13
C MET A 1 3.90 -32.40 0.73
N HIS A 2 3.85 -31.62 -0.35
CA HIS A 2 4.91 -30.67 -0.71
C HIS A 2 4.28 -29.42 -1.30
N ARG A 3 3.66 -28.59 -0.44
CA ARG A 3 3.37 -27.20 -0.81
C ARG A 3 4.68 -26.46 -0.59
N LEU A 4 5.45 -26.33 -1.66
CA LEU A 4 6.54 -25.37 -1.76
C LEU A 4 5.93 -24.02 -1.42
N ARG A 5 6.00 -23.62 -0.14
CA ARG A 5 5.73 -22.25 0.27
C ARG A 5 6.68 -21.41 -0.56
N ARG A 6 6.13 -20.69 -1.53
CA ARG A 6 6.77 -19.62 -2.27
C ARG A 6 7.30 -18.65 -1.21
N ARG A 7 8.52 -18.90 -0.73
CA ARG A 7 9.22 -17.94 0.11
C ARG A 7 9.41 -16.68 -0.73
N PRO A 8 9.20 -15.51 -0.12
CA PRO A 8 8.45 -14.46 -0.75
C PRO A 8 9.45 -13.55 -1.45
N ILE A 9 9.55 -13.67 -2.76
CA ILE A 9 10.27 -12.68 -3.56
C ILE A 9 9.62 -11.29 -3.34
N GLY A 10 8.31 -11.28 -3.10
CA GLY A 10 7.55 -10.10 -2.67
C GLY A 10 7.96 -9.52 -1.32
N SER A 11 8.29 -10.31 -0.29
CA SER A 11 8.65 -9.74 1.03
C SER A 11 10.03 -9.07 1.01
N LEU A 12 10.96 -9.62 0.23
CA LEU A 12 12.27 -9.01 0.02
C LEU A 12 12.13 -7.71 -0.81
N ALA A 13 11.33 -7.70 -1.86
CA ALA A 13 11.06 -6.47 -2.60
C ALA A 13 10.27 -5.42 -1.77
N ALA A 14 9.23 -5.85 -1.05
CA ALA A 14 8.33 -4.99 -0.29
C ALA A 14 9.03 -4.30 0.88
N HIS A 15 9.87 -5.01 1.65
CA HIS A 15 10.58 -4.35 2.76
C HIS A 15 11.61 -3.31 2.26
N GLU A 16 12.28 -3.56 1.13
CA GLU A 16 13.20 -2.58 0.52
C GLU A 16 12.43 -1.38 -0.03
N LEU A 17 11.32 -1.63 -0.74
CA LEU A 17 10.43 -0.59 -1.24
C LEU A 17 9.87 0.26 -0.11
N ARG A 18 9.31 -0.36 0.93
CA ARG A 18 8.84 0.32 2.13
C ARG A 18 9.91 1.22 2.72
N ARG A 19 11.13 0.71 2.86
CA ARG A 19 12.24 1.47 3.45
C ARG A 19 12.60 2.69 2.60
N LEU A 20 12.64 2.54 1.27
CA LEU A 20 12.96 3.65 0.37
C LEU A 20 11.82 4.66 0.25
N ILE A 21 10.57 4.20 0.19
CA ILE A 21 9.36 5.04 0.24
C ILE A 21 9.34 5.81 1.56
N GLY A 22 9.61 5.14 2.68
CA GLY A 22 9.71 5.73 4.02
C GLY A 22 10.76 6.85 4.14
N GLN A 23 11.78 6.83 3.27
CA GLN A 23 12.83 7.85 3.19
C GLN A 23 12.57 8.92 2.11
N ASP A 24 11.39 8.89 1.48
CA ASP A 24 10.99 9.76 0.37
C ASP A 24 11.94 9.71 -0.85
N VAL A 25 12.60 8.57 -1.04
CA VAL A 25 13.56 8.36 -2.13
C VAL A 25 12.83 7.83 -3.35
N GLY A 26 12.86 8.59 -4.46
CA GLY A 26 12.40 8.09 -5.76
C GLY A 26 10.91 7.74 -5.82
N LEU A 27 10.07 8.39 -5.00
CA LEU A 27 8.63 8.11 -4.87
C LEU A 27 7.90 8.00 -6.21
N GLN A 28 8.25 8.83 -7.20
CA GLN A 28 7.66 8.79 -8.55
C GLN A 28 7.80 7.43 -9.26
N TRP A 29 8.81 6.63 -8.90
CA TRP A 29 9.06 5.29 -9.47
C TRP A 29 8.67 4.18 -8.50
N LEU A 30 8.82 4.41 -7.19
CA LEU A 30 8.58 3.40 -6.17
C LEU A 30 7.11 3.29 -5.77
N LEU A 31 6.35 4.39 -5.79
CA LEU A 31 4.92 4.35 -5.48
C LEU A 31 4.12 3.52 -6.48
N PRO A 32 4.28 3.68 -7.81
CA PRO A 32 3.62 2.79 -8.77
C PRO A 32 3.89 1.31 -8.48
N LEU A 33 5.16 0.96 -8.22
CA LEU A 33 5.54 -0.43 -7.95
C LEU A 33 4.96 -0.95 -6.63
N ALA A 34 4.91 -0.11 -5.59
CA ALA A 34 4.26 -0.48 -4.34
C ALA A 34 2.75 -0.70 -4.54
N ILE A 35 2.08 0.17 -5.29
CA ILE A 35 0.65 0.05 -5.60
C ILE A 35 0.36 -1.23 -6.37
N GLU A 36 1.19 -1.58 -7.37
CA GLU A 36 1.08 -2.84 -8.11
C GLU A 36 1.18 -4.06 -7.17
N ILE A 37 2.18 -4.08 -6.29
CA ILE A 37 2.34 -5.15 -5.30
C ILE A 37 1.11 -5.23 -4.40
N LEU A 38 0.66 -4.10 -3.84
CA LEU A 38 -0.50 -4.05 -2.96
C LEU A 38 -1.77 -4.56 -3.65
N ARG A 39 -1.95 -4.22 -4.93
CA ARG A 39 -3.08 -4.69 -5.75
C ARG A 39 -3.04 -6.19 -5.99
N GLU A 40 -1.87 -6.75 -6.27
CA GLU A 40 -1.69 -8.19 -6.49
C GLU A 40 -1.87 -8.99 -5.20
N THR A 41 -1.41 -8.47 -4.06
CA THR A 41 -1.50 -9.16 -2.77
C THR A 41 -2.86 -9.00 -2.12
N ALA A 42 -3.56 -7.88 -2.30
CA ALA A 42 -4.85 -7.60 -1.64
C ALA A 42 -5.87 -8.75 -1.70
N PRO A 43 -6.11 -9.44 -2.84
CA PRO A 43 -7.04 -10.56 -2.90
C PRO A 43 -6.57 -11.80 -2.13
N GLU A 44 -5.29 -12.16 -2.24
CA GLU A 44 -4.71 -13.30 -1.53
C GLU A 44 -4.72 -13.07 0.00
N GLU A 45 -4.38 -11.85 0.42
CA GLU A 45 -4.35 -11.46 1.83
C GLU A 45 -5.75 -11.30 2.43
N ALA A 46 -6.75 -10.89 1.64
CA ALA A 46 -8.15 -10.86 2.07
C ALA A 46 -8.71 -12.28 2.33
N GLU A 47 -8.18 -13.31 1.66
CA GLU A 47 -8.55 -14.71 1.90
C GLU A 47 -7.78 -15.34 3.07
N GLU A 48 -6.50 -14.99 3.26
CA GLU A 48 -5.64 -15.55 4.32
C GLU A 48 -5.74 -14.79 5.66
N GLY A 49 -6.24 -13.55 5.66
CA GLY A 49 -6.54 -12.75 6.85
C GLY A 49 -5.30 -12.16 7.55
N PHE A 50 -4.15 -12.07 6.89
CA PHE A 50 -2.92 -11.51 7.45
C PHE A 50 -2.24 -10.53 6.49
N TYR A 51 -2.76 -9.32 6.43
CA TYR A 51 -2.21 -8.28 5.56
C TYR A 51 -0.87 -7.72 6.07
N ASP A 52 0.13 -7.58 5.19
CA ASP A 52 1.40 -6.88 5.50
C ASP A 52 1.17 -5.37 5.55
N ASP A 53 0.65 -4.92 6.69
CA ASP A 53 0.30 -3.55 7.04
C ASP A 53 1.47 -2.56 6.84
N ASP A 54 2.72 -3.03 6.88
CA ASP A 54 3.92 -2.21 6.85
C ASP A 54 4.12 -1.49 5.50
N LEU A 55 3.84 -2.15 4.37
CA LEU A 55 3.97 -1.51 3.05
C LEU A 55 2.84 -0.51 2.82
N LEU A 56 1.61 -0.89 3.18
CA LEU A 56 0.45 0.00 3.06
C LEU A 56 0.62 1.24 3.95
N SER A 57 1.08 1.08 5.18
CA SER A 57 1.39 2.21 6.07
C SER A 57 2.40 3.16 5.45
N ALA A 58 3.50 2.64 4.90
CA ALA A 58 4.49 3.49 4.24
C ALA A 58 3.92 4.25 3.04
N VAL A 59 2.96 3.67 2.31
CA VAL A 59 2.26 4.36 1.23
C VAL A 59 1.30 5.43 1.79
N LEU A 60 0.40 5.07 2.70
CA LEU A 60 -0.63 5.97 3.23
C LEU A 60 -0.06 7.19 3.98
N THR A 61 1.09 7.02 4.63
CA THR A 61 1.77 8.08 5.41
C THR A 61 2.62 9.02 4.56
N ARG A 62 2.63 8.88 3.23
CA ARG A 62 3.36 9.81 2.36
C ARG A 62 2.73 11.20 2.39
N ASP A 63 3.57 12.20 2.11
CA ASP A 63 3.15 13.60 2.06
C ASP A 63 1.94 13.77 1.12
N PRO A 64 0.84 14.42 1.58
CA PRO A 64 -0.33 14.70 0.74
C PRO A 64 0.00 15.42 -0.57
N GLU A 65 1.07 16.22 -0.62
CA GLU A 65 1.54 16.88 -1.85
C GLU A 65 1.93 15.88 -2.95
N VAL A 66 2.45 14.70 -2.57
CA VAL A 66 2.80 13.62 -3.51
C VAL A 66 1.55 13.08 -4.20
N TRP A 67 0.46 12.94 -3.45
CA TRP A 67 -0.82 12.47 -3.96
C TRP A 67 -1.56 13.54 -4.76
N ALA A 68 -1.44 14.81 -4.37
CA ALA A 68 -1.93 15.94 -5.16
C ALA A 68 -1.23 16.05 -6.52
N ALA A 69 0.07 15.73 -6.58
CA ALA A 69 0.83 15.68 -7.82
C ALA A 69 0.53 14.43 -8.69
N ALA A 70 -0.11 13.40 -8.12
CA ALA A 70 -0.42 12.14 -8.79
C ALA A 70 -1.82 11.60 -8.44
N PRO A 71 -2.89 12.29 -8.91
CA PRO A 71 -4.27 11.95 -8.56
C PRO A 71 -4.68 10.53 -8.99
N GLU A 72 -4.19 10.05 -10.13
CA GLU A 72 -4.46 8.68 -10.60
C GLU A 72 -3.92 7.63 -9.62
N MET A 73 -2.69 7.79 -9.12
CA MET A 73 -2.11 6.87 -8.15
C MET A 73 -2.88 6.90 -6.82
N ALA A 74 -3.33 8.08 -6.37
CA ALA A 74 -4.17 8.21 -5.19
C ALA A 74 -5.50 7.46 -5.34
N ARG A 75 -6.11 7.51 -6.54
CA ARG A 75 -7.32 6.77 -6.87
C ARG A 75 -7.11 5.26 -6.80
N GLU A 76 -5.99 4.77 -7.33
CA GLU A 76 -5.66 3.34 -7.26
C GLU A 76 -5.50 2.85 -5.81
N VAL A 77 -4.83 3.62 -4.95
CA VAL A 77 -4.71 3.30 -3.52
C VAL A 77 -6.08 3.24 -2.86
N LYS A 78 -6.98 4.18 -3.18
CA LYS A 78 -8.37 4.20 -2.67
C LYS A 78 -9.15 2.96 -3.11
N GLU A 79 -8.97 2.50 -4.35
CA GLU A 79 -9.58 1.28 -4.85
C GLU A 79 -9.06 0.05 -4.11
N ILE A 80 -7.75 -0.05 -3.89
CA ILE A 80 -7.14 -1.13 -3.11
C ILE A 80 -7.73 -1.16 -1.69
N LEU A 81 -7.76 -0.03 -0.99
CA LEU A 81 -8.33 0.08 0.35
C LEU A 81 -9.79 -0.40 0.42
N ALA A 82 -10.57 -0.17 -0.63
CA ALA A 82 -11.97 -0.62 -0.70
C ALA A 82 -12.12 -2.14 -0.88
N THR A 83 -11.07 -2.82 -1.35
CA THR A 83 -11.05 -4.30 -1.48
C THR A 83 -10.57 -5.00 -0.22
N LEU A 84 -9.78 -4.31 0.61
CA LEU A 84 -9.24 -4.84 1.84
C LEU A 84 -10.32 -4.91 2.92
N GLN A 85 -10.41 -6.06 3.58
CA GLN A 85 -11.30 -6.30 4.71
C GLN A 85 -10.45 -6.60 5.95
N ASP A 86 -11.00 -6.32 7.13
CA ASP A 86 -10.37 -6.64 8.43
C ASP A 86 -8.97 -6.03 8.64
N LEU A 87 -8.75 -4.81 8.14
CA LEU A 87 -7.52 -4.05 8.38
C LEU A 87 -7.27 -3.84 9.88
N SER A 88 -6.00 -3.82 10.29
CA SER A 88 -5.60 -3.46 11.66
C SER A 88 -6.10 -2.05 12.03
N PRO A 89 -6.50 -1.80 13.30
CA PRO A 89 -6.98 -0.49 13.75
C PRO A 89 -6.02 0.68 13.44
N TYR A 90 -4.72 0.42 13.43
CA TYR A 90 -3.72 1.41 13.08
C TYR A 90 -3.79 1.80 11.59
N ILE A 91 -3.90 0.82 10.69
CA ILE A 91 -4.05 1.05 9.26
C ILE A 91 -5.37 1.72 8.93
N GLN A 92 -6.45 1.38 9.64
CA GLN A 92 -7.72 2.09 9.48
C GLN A 92 -7.57 3.59 9.77
N SER A 93 -6.84 3.94 10.84
CA SER A 93 -6.56 5.35 11.17
C SER A 93 -5.75 6.05 10.08
N GLU A 94 -4.68 5.41 9.58
CA GLU A 94 -3.86 5.96 8.50
C GLU A 94 -4.64 6.09 7.19
N ALA A 95 -5.49 5.13 6.85
CA ALA A 95 -6.34 5.16 5.67
C ALA A 95 -7.35 6.30 5.74
N GLU A 96 -7.96 6.52 6.91
CA GLU A 96 -8.86 7.66 7.13
C GLU A 96 -8.13 9.00 7.00
N GLU A 97 -6.93 9.12 7.60
CA GLU A 97 -6.11 10.33 7.49
C GLU A 97 -5.70 10.59 6.04
N PHE A 98 -5.24 9.57 5.33
CA PHE A 98 -4.95 9.61 3.91
C PHE A 98 -6.15 10.12 3.11
N LEU A 99 -7.33 9.51 3.26
CA LEU A 99 -8.55 9.91 2.54
C LEU A 99 -8.97 11.36 2.84
N ARG A 100 -8.77 11.85 4.07
CA ARG A 100 -9.03 13.25 4.44
C ARG A 100 -8.00 14.22 3.85
N SER A 101 -6.77 13.75 3.64
CA SER A 101 -5.67 14.54 3.09
C SER A 101 -5.76 14.72 1.57
N LEU A 102 -6.49 13.82 0.89
CA LEU A 102 -6.69 13.89 -0.55
C LEU A 102 -7.48 15.15 -0.94
N PRO A 103 -7.15 15.80 -2.06
CA PRO A 103 -7.97 16.87 -2.61
C PRO A 103 -9.38 16.36 -2.89
N GLY A 104 -10.39 17.17 -2.57
CA GLY A 104 -11.82 16.77 -2.55
C GLY A 104 -12.44 16.34 -3.88
N ASP A 105 -11.67 16.32 -4.97
CA ASP A 105 -12.10 15.98 -6.33
C ASP A 105 -11.76 14.52 -6.74
N LEU A 106 -11.27 13.68 -5.81
CA LEU A 106 -10.85 12.27 -6.04
C LEU A 106 -11.89 11.18 -5.70
#